data_AF-A0AAJ0FRV9-F1
#
_entry.id   AF-A0AAJ0FRV9-F1
#
_cell.length_a   1.000
_cell.length_b   1.000
_cell.length_c   1.000
_cell.angle_alpha   90.00
_cell.angle_beta   90.00
_cell.angle_gamma   90.00
#
_symmetry.space_group_name_H-M   'P 1'
#
loop_
_entity.id
_entity.type
_entity.pdbx_description
1 polymer ?
#
loop_
_entity_poly.entity_id
_entity_poly.type
_entity_poly.pdbx_seq_one_letter_code
_entity_poly.pdbx_strand_id
1 'polypeptide(L)'
;MLPPIEEAVLENNPEFAALYRTLTTVILNPDGSTKNDPAMKERETVREELKKHRLKAAKRHLLIDAISTAYPGESPKPARRPRALSRPDTTTSELPPELLDLLLLLPPLLTTSTPLPAESTALLLTSPPLCNLPTLLPQLTALVSTALHTSAVHLARLASPNTNPSYIHRAIPTLPTHAATQLRLLADAKAALTATTTTTTTTTTSSSPLPPPPSSSRPAAAAALTRLLRAHATASAACARALEAKHGGASRALELRAAAAAAGCRRSALEAEAAAWVARRDAYPPEAMAALGAYARHLRDGRGRLREGVAGLRGQLGGYGVGEGGDGGKERTMREMARVYRDMERQVEEVRADLERLGRA
;
A
#
# COMPACT_ATOMS: atom_id res chain seq x y z
N MET A 1 -11.96 -28.85 30.72
CA MET A 1 -12.03 -28.02 31.93
C MET A 1 -12.82 -28.76 32.99
N LEU A 2 -12.19 -29.15 34.10
CA LEU A 2 -12.93 -29.63 35.27
C LEU A 2 -13.64 -28.41 35.91
N PRO A 3 -14.94 -28.50 36.23
CA PRO A 3 -15.65 -27.39 36.87
C PRO A 3 -15.02 -27.07 38.23
N PRO A 4 -14.97 -25.80 38.64
CA PRO A 4 -14.47 -25.42 39.95
C PRO A 4 -15.35 -26.03 41.04
N ILE A 5 -14.74 -26.78 41.95
CA ILE A 5 -15.42 -27.41 43.08
C ILE A 5 -15.32 -26.46 44.27
N GLU A 6 -16.42 -26.27 44.99
CA GLU A 6 -16.48 -25.43 46.17
C GLU A 6 -15.56 -25.95 47.27
N GLU A 7 -14.75 -25.06 47.88
CA GLU A 7 -13.75 -25.41 48.90
C GLU A 7 -14.36 -26.12 50.11
N ALA A 8 -15.62 -25.80 50.47
CA ALA A 8 -16.36 -26.47 51.53
C ALA A 8 -16.58 -27.99 51.28
N VAL A 9 -16.66 -28.43 50.02
CA VAL A 9 -16.81 -29.85 49.67
C VAL A 9 -15.47 -30.59 49.77
N LEU A 10 -14.36 -29.89 49.51
CA LEU A 10 -13.01 -30.43 49.66
C LEU A 10 -12.60 -30.55 51.14
N GLU A 11 -13.06 -29.64 51.99
CA GLU A 11 -12.82 -29.69 53.44
C GLU A 11 -13.62 -30.80 54.14
N ASN A 12 -14.86 -31.05 53.69
CA ASN A 12 -15.73 -32.09 54.26
C ASN A 12 -15.33 -33.52 53.83
N ASN A 13 -14.52 -33.69 52.79
CA ASN A 13 -14.09 -35.02 52.31
C ASN A 13 -12.59 -35.02 51.92
N PRO A 14 -11.68 -35.36 52.85
CA PRO A 14 -10.24 -35.27 52.63
C PRO A 14 -9.72 -36.28 51.61
N GLU A 15 -10.36 -37.44 51.45
CA GLU A 15 -9.98 -38.44 50.45
C GLU A 15 -10.30 -37.94 49.03
N PHE A 16 -11.46 -37.32 48.85
CA PHE A 16 -11.83 -36.67 47.60
C PHE A 16 -10.90 -35.50 47.26
N ALA A 17 -10.48 -34.72 48.26
CA ALA A 17 -9.51 -33.64 48.06
C ALA A 17 -8.14 -34.16 47.59
N ALA A 18 -7.66 -35.29 48.14
CA ALA A 18 -6.43 -35.94 47.68
C ALA A 18 -6.56 -36.45 46.23
N LEU A 19 -7.71 -37.04 45.87
CA LEU A 19 -7.99 -37.54 44.53
C LEU A 19 -8.13 -36.38 43.51
N TYR A 20 -8.82 -35.30 43.87
CA TYR A 20 -8.93 -34.11 43.03
C TYR A 20 -7.56 -33.46 42.79
N ARG A 21 -6.73 -33.34 43.83
CA ARG A 21 -5.35 -32.83 43.70
C ARG A 21 -4.50 -33.72 42.80
N THR A 22 -4.56 -35.05 42.96
CA THR A 22 -3.78 -35.98 42.13
C THR A 22 -4.24 -35.98 40.67
N LEU A 23 -5.55 -35.93 40.40
CA LEU A 23 -6.08 -35.83 39.04
C LEU A 23 -5.71 -34.51 38.36
N THR A 24 -5.83 -33.38 39.07
CA THR A 24 -5.55 -32.04 38.51
C THR A 24 -4.05 -31.74 38.38
N THR A 25 -3.20 -32.27 39.26
CA THR A 25 -1.76 -31.96 39.24
C THR A 25 -0.94 -32.99 38.47
N VAL A 26 -1.22 -34.28 38.63
CA VAL A 26 -0.37 -35.36 38.09
C VAL A 26 -0.88 -35.88 36.75
N ILE A 27 -2.19 -36.07 36.61
CA ILE A 27 -2.75 -36.87 35.50
C ILE A 27 -3.30 -35.99 34.38
N LEU A 28 -3.94 -34.86 34.68
CA LEU A 28 -4.65 -34.02 33.71
C LEU A 28 -3.99 -32.64 33.55
N ASN A 29 -4.08 -32.10 32.34
CA ASN A 29 -3.81 -30.71 31.99
C ASN A 29 -5.01 -29.84 32.38
N PRO A 30 -4.84 -28.51 32.49
CA PRO A 30 -5.95 -27.58 32.81
C PRO A 30 -7.16 -27.73 31.87
N ASP A 31 -6.93 -28.09 30.61
CA ASP A 31 -7.99 -28.32 29.63
C ASP A 31 -8.75 -29.66 29.82
N GLY A 32 -8.29 -30.53 30.73
CA GLY A 32 -8.87 -31.85 31.01
C GLY A 32 -8.27 -33.01 30.18
N SER A 33 -7.22 -32.75 29.40
CA SER A 33 -6.50 -33.77 28.63
C SER A 33 -5.45 -34.48 29.49
N THR A 34 -5.22 -35.78 29.32
CA THR A 34 -4.21 -36.54 30.06
C THR A 34 -2.79 -36.12 29.69
N LYS A 35 -1.95 -35.86 30.69
CA LYS A 35 -0.54 -35.47 30.51
C LYS A 35 0.31 -36.57 29.86
N ASN A 36 -0.06 -37.83 30.04
CA ASN A 36 0.75 -38.98 29.65
C ASN A 36 0.05 -39.84 28.57
N ASP A 37 -0.41 -39.21 27.50
CA ASP A 37 -0.91 -39.92 26.32
C ASP A 37 0.26 -40.21 25.36
N PRO A 38 0.69 -41.48 25.16
CA PRO A 38 1.73 -41.80 24.19
C PRO A 38 1.35 -41.37 22.77
N ALA A 39 0.05 -41.35 22.45
CA ALA A 39 -0.45 -40.89 21.16
C ALA A 39 -0.36 -39.36 20.98
N MET A 40 -0.20 -38.57 22.06
CA MET A 40 0.05 -37.13 21.94
C MET A 40 1.44 -36.86 21.33
N LYS A 41 2.46 -37.61 21.74
CA LYS A 41 3.82 -37.47 21.17
C LYS A 41 3.82 -37.83 19.68
N GLU A 42 3.15 -38.92 19.32
CA GLU A 42 2.98 -39.31 17.90
C GLU A 42 2.16 -38.27 17.11
N ARG A 43 1.13 -37.69 17.70
CA ARG A 43 0.36 -36.60 17.07
C ARG A 43 1.19 -35.33 16.91
N GLU A 44 2.08 -35.03 17.85
CA GLU A 44 3.00 -33.89 17.76
C GLU A 44 4.06 -34.09 16.69
N THR A 45 4.67 -35.27 16.59
CA THR A 45 5.62 -35.58 15.51
C THR A 45 4.93 -35.51 14.14
N VAL A 46 3.72 -36.08 14.00
CA VAL A 46 2.92 -35.96 12.78
C VAL A 46 2.57 -34.51 12.46
N ARG A 47 2.22 -33.68 13.46
CA ARG A 47 1.96 -32.24 13.26
C ARG A 47 3.21 -31.50 12.81
N GLU A 48 4.37 -31.82 13.35
CA GLU A 48 5.65 -31.22 12.92
C GLU A 48 6.01 -31.62 11.50
N GLU A 49 5.85 -32.90 11.14
CA GLU A 49 6.03 -33.38 9.78
C GLU A 49 5.08 -32.67 8.81
N LEU A 50 3.80 -32.56 9.17
CA LEU A 50 2.79 -31.84 8.39
C LEU A 50 3.20 -30.36 8.21
N LYS A 51 3.68 -29.70 9.27
CA LYS A 51 4.21 -28.33 9.19
C LYS A 51 5.42 -28.25 8.23
N LYS A 52 6.37 -29.19 8.31
CA LYS A 52 7.52 -29.26 7.39
C LYS A 52 7.07 -29.45 5.94
N HIS A 53 6.09 -30.31 5.69
CA HIS A 53 5.52 -30.54 4.36
C HIS A 53 4.78 -29.30 3.83
N ARG A 54 3.98 -28.64 4.66
CA ARG A 54 3.31 -27.36 4.30
C ARG A 54 4.33 -26.28 3.96
N LEU A 55 5.39 -26.15 4.74
CA LEU A 55 6.45 -25.17 4.50
C LEU A 55 7.19 -25.46 3.19
N LYS A 56 7.53 -26.73 2.92
CA LYS A 56 8.13 -27.15 1.65
C LYS A 56 7.17 -26.90 0.46
N ALA A 57 5.89 -27.17 0.61
CA ALA A 57 4.88 -26.92 -0.42
C ALA A 57 4.71 -25.43 -0.71
N ALA A 58 4.62 -24.59 0.34
CA ALA A 58 4.54 -23.14 0.21
C ALA A 58 5.79 -22.55 -0.45
N LYS A 59 6.99 -23.03 -0.08
CA LYS A 59 8.25 -22.63 -0.74
C LYS A 59 8.25 -22.98 -2.23
N ARG A 60 7.81 -24.19 -2.59
CA ARG A 60 7.68 -24.58 -4.01
C ARG A 60 6.66 -23.73 -4.74
N HIS A 61 5.52 -23.44 -4.13
CA HIS A 61 4.50 -22.58 -4.72
C HIS A 61 5.03 -21.17 -4.96
N LEU A 62 5.70 -20.57 -3.97
CA LEU A 62 6.31 -19.25 -4.10
C LEU A 62 7.43 -19.23 -5.16
N LEU A 63 8.22 -20.30 -5.28
CA LEU A 63 9.24 -20.41 -6.32
C LEU A 63 8.62 -20.57 -7.72
N ILE A 64 7.58 -21.40 -7.85
CA ILE A 64 6.84 -21.58 -9.12
C ILE A 64 6.18 -20.26 -9.52
N ASP A 65 5.53 -19.57 -8.58
CA ASP A 65 4.95 -18.26 -8.81
C ASP A 65 6.02 -17.26 -9.23
N ALA A 66 7.13 -17.15 -8.47
CA ALA A 66 8.22 -16.24 -8.78
C ALA A 66 8.81 -16.50 -10.18
N ILE A 67 9.04 -17.76 -10.55
CA ILE A 67 9.54 -18.15 -11.88
C ILE A 67 8.50 -17.81 -12.96
N SER A 68 7.23 -18.11 -12.74
CA SER A 68 6.15 -17.81 -13.69
C SER A 68 5.92 -16.31 -13.88
N THR A 69 6.19 -15.49 -12.85
CA THR A 69 6.13 -14.03 -12.93
C THR A 69 7.40 -13.39 -13.49
N ALA A 70 8.55 -14.08 -13.39
CA ALA A 70 9.83 -13.60 -13.90
C ALA A 70 10.07 -13.94 -15.38
N TYR A 71 9.37 -14.95 -15.92
CA TYR A 71 9.43 -15.33 -17.33
C TYR A 71 8.09 -15.03 -18.02
N PRO A 72 7.96 -13.91 -18.77
CA PRO A 72 6.83 -13.70 -19.67
C PRO A 72 7.07 -14.53 -20.93
N GLY A 73 6.79 -15.83 -20.88
CA GLY A 73 6.99 -16.72 -22.02
C GLY A 73 6.34 -18.08 -21.82
N GLU A 74 5.21 -18.27 -22.52
CA GLU A 74 4.63 -19.54 -22.97
C GLU A 74 4.46 -20.68 -21.94
N SER A 75 3.21 -20.86 -21.47
CA SER A 75 2.83 -21.96 -20.58
C SER A 75 2.75 -23.31 -21.31
N PRO A 76 3.44 -24.38 -20.85
CA PRO A 76 2.99 -25.74 -21.10
C PRO A 76 2.03 -26.18 -19.98
N LYS A 77 0.82 -26.59 -20.37
CA LYS A 77 -0.23 -27.14 -19.48
C LYS A 77 0.28 -28.40 -18.75
N PRO A 78 0.15 -28.53 -17.42
CA PRO A 78 0.36 -29.81 -16.76
C PRO A 78 -0.92 -30.66 -16.78
N ALA A 79 -0.73 -31.93 -17.11
CA ALA A 79 -1.74 -32.97 -17.12
C ALA A 79 -2.19 -33.39 -15.69
N ARG A 80 -3.51 -33.56 -15.57
CA ARG A 80 -4.27 -34.56 -14.79
C ARG A 80 -3.75 -35.00 -13.40
N ARG A 81 -4.50 -34.62 -12.35
CA ARG A 81 -4.81 -35.47 -11.17
C ARG A 81 -6.27 -35.24 -10.71
N PRO A 82 -6.89 -36.20 -9.98
CA PRO A 82 -8.32 -36.47 -10.07
C PRO A 82 -9.20 -35.73 -9.05
N ARG A 83 -10.43 -35.43 -9.51
CA ARG A 83 -11.71 -35.24 -8.81
C ARG A 83 -11.66 -35.13 -7.27
N ALA A 84 -11.86 -33.91 -6.77
CA ALA A 84 -12.57 -33.65 -5.52
C ALA A 84 -13.30 -32.29 -5.63
N LEU A 85 -14.62 -32.37 -5.45
CA LEU A 85 -15.65 -31.32 -5.26
C LEU A 85 -15.43 -29.94 -5.92
N SER A 86 -16.21 -29.75 -6.98
CA SER A 86 -16.55 -28.51 -7.69
C SER A 86 -16.70 -27.28 -6.79
N ARG A 87 -15.65 -26.46 -6.79
CA ARG A 87 -15.71 -25.01 -6.65
C ARG A 87 -15.95 -24.48 -8.08
N PRO A 88 -16.85 -23.50 -8.33
CA PRO A 88 -16.85 -22.85 -9.63
C PRO A 88 -15.59 -21.99 -9.68
N ASP A 89 -14.56 -22.54 -10.33
CA ASP A 89 -13.39 -21.81 -10.74
C ASP A 89 -13.85 -20.65 -11.61
N THR A 90 -13.56 -19.41 -11.19
CA THR A 90 -13.52 -18.28 -12.12
C THR A 90 -12.30 -18.51 -13.00
N THR A 91 -12.45 -19.40 -13.98
CA THR A 91 -11.62 -19.39 -15.16
C THR A 91 -11.87 -18.05 -15.84
N THR A 92 -10.84 -17.21 -15.89
CA THR A 92 -10.67 -16.33 -17.04
C THR A 92 -10.44 -17.24 -18.24
N SER A 93 -11.50 -17.91 -18.70
CA SER A 93 -11.58 -18.40 -20.06
C SER A 93 -11.51 -17.14 -20.89
N GLU A 94 -10.38 -16.91 -21.54
CA GLU A 94 -10.27 -15.92 -22.59
C GLU A 94 -11.44 -16.16 -23.53
N LEU A 95 -12.42 -15.26 -23.51
CA LEU A 95 -13.56 -15.31 -24.41
C LEU A 95 -12.97 -15.26 -25.83
N PRO A 96 -13.42 -16.13 -26.76
CA PRO A 96 -13.03 -16.03 -28.16
C PRO A 96 -13.11 -14.57 -28.65
N PRO A 97 -12.11 -14.05 -29.37
CA PRO A 97 -12.05 -12.64 -29.77
C PRO A 97 -13.31 -12.22 -30.55
N GLU A 98 -13.85 -13.13 -31.37
CA GLU A 98 -15.09 -12.92 -32.11
C GLU A 98 -16.32 -12.70 -31.20
N LEU A 99 -16.37 -13.33 -30.03
CA LEU A 99 -17.43 -13.11 -29.04
C LEU A 99 -17.28 -11.76 -28.32
N LEU A 100 -16.05 -11.31 -28.10
CA LEU A 100 -15.78 -10.02 -27.47
C LEU A 100 -16.18 -8.87 -28.40
N ASP A 101 -15.80 -8.95 -29.67
CA ASP A 101 -16.17 -7.97 -30.70
C ASP A 101 -17.68 -7.92 -30.88
N LEU A 102 -18.34 -9.09 -30.89
CA LEU A 102 -19.80 -9.18 -30.97
C LEU A 102 -20.47 -8.57 -29.73
N LEU A 103 -19.95 -8.81 -28.53
CA LEU A 103 -20.50 -8.25 -27.28
C LEU A 103 -20.29 -6.73 -27.16
N LEU A 104 -19.32 -6.17 -27.87
CA LEU A 104 -19.09 -4.73 -27.99
C LEU A 104 -20.00 -4.08 -29.05
N LEU A 105 -20.26 -4.77 -30.16
CA LEU A 105 -21.10 -4.29 -31.27
C LEU A 105 -22.61 -4.47 -31.06
N LEU A 106 -23.06 -5.51 -30.35
CA LEU A 106 -24.50 -5.77 -30.16
C LEU A 106 -25.26 -4.69 -29.36
N PRO A 107 -24.74 -4.21 -28.21
CA PRO A 107 -25.43 -3.24 -27.37
C PRO A 107 -25.86 -1.97 -28.10
N PRO A 108 -25.01 -1.29 -28.90
CA PRO A 108 -25.45 -0.12 -29.66
C PRO A 108 -26.51 -0.48 -30.71
N LEU A 109 -26.41 -1.64 -31.37
CA LEU A 109 -27.40 -2.07 -32.38
C LEU A 109 -28.77 -2.40 -31.78
N LEU A 110 -28.82 -2.86 -30.52
CA LEU A 110 -30.08 -3.18 -29.82
C LEU A 110 -30.71 -1.96 -29.14
N THR A 111 -29.95 -0.89 -28.91
CA THR A 111 -30.41 0.33 -28.22
C THR A 111 -30.77 1.46 -29.16
N THR A 112 -30.40 1.38 -30.44
CA THR A 112 -30.80 2.37 -31.45
C THR A 112 -32.30 2.36 -31.69
N SER A 113 -32.98 3.47 -31.35
CA SER A 113 -34.42 3.65 -31.56
C SER A 113 -34.81 3.91 -33.02
N THR A 114 -33.83 4.16 -33.90
CA THR A 114 -34.04 4.43 -35.33
C THR A 114 -33.74 3.18 -36.15
N PRO A 115 -34.71 2.64 -36.91
CA PRO A 115 -34.46 1.48 -37.76
C PRO A 115 -33.46 1.85 -38.87
N LEU A 116 -32.41 1.03 -39.04
CA LEU A 116 -31.44 1.21 -40.11
C LEU A 116 -32.06 0.86 -41.48
N PRO A 117 -31.59 1.47 -42.59
CA PRO A 117 -32.00 1.09 -43.95
C PRO A 117 -31.75 -0.40 -44.22
N ALA A 118 -32.68 -1.06 -44.93
CA ALA A 118 -32.65 -2.50 -45.17
C ALA A 118 -31.34 -2.98 -45.82
N GLU A 119 -30.78 -2.20 -46.75
CA GLU A 119 -29.51 -2.49 -47.42
C GLU A 119 -28.32 -2.48 -46.45
N SER A 120 -28.30 -1.52 -45.53
CA SER A 120 -27.25 -1.42 -44.50
C SER A 120 -27.35 -2.57 -43.48
N THR A 121 -28.56 -3.02 -43.14
CA THR A 121 -28.75 -4.18 -42.26
C THR A 121 -28.30 -5.49 -42.94
N ALA A 122 -28.55 -5.65 -44.23
CA ALA A 122 -28.10 -6.82 -44.98
C ALA A 122 -26.57 -6.86 -45.05
N LEU A 123 -25.91 -5.74 -45.33
CA LEU A 123 -24.44 -5.66 -45.35
C LEU A 123 -23.80 -5.92 -43.97
N LEU A 124 -24.41 -5.42 -42.90
CA LEU A 124 -23.97 -5.68 -41.53
C LEU A 124 -24.11 -7.16 -41.14
N LEU A 125 -25.22 -7.82 -41.49
CA LEU A 125 -25.44 -9.24 -41.16
C LEU A 125 -24.59 -10.19 -42.03
N THR A 126 -24.10 -9.73 -43.18
CA THR A 126 -23.25 -10.51 -44.08
C THR A 126 -21.76 -10.40 -43.72
N SER A 127 -21.37 -9.42 -42.88
CA SER A 127 -19.97 -9.21 -42.47
C SER A 127 -19.66 -9.85 -41.10
N PRO A 128 -18.44 -10.40 -40.90
CA PRO A 128 -18.01 -10.85 -39.59
C PRO A 128 -17.86 -9.64 -38.65
N PRO A 129 -18.22 -9.76 -37.35
CA PRO A 129 -18.57 -10.99 -36.61
C PRO A 129 -20.05 -11.39 -36.65
N LEU A 130 -20.94 -10.63 -37.30
CA LEU A 130 -22.38 -10.86 -37.29
C LEU A 130 -22.82 -12.04 -38.18
N CYS A 131 -22.06 -12.36 -39.23
CA CYS A 131 -22.30 -13.57 -40.03
C CYS A 131 -22.06 -14.88 -39.25
N ASN A 132 -21.19 -14.84 -38.23
CA ASN A 132 -20.91 -15.97 -37.32
C ASN A 132 -21.86 -15.99 -36.11
N LEU A 133 -22.86 -15.10 -36.04
CA LEU A 133 -23.84 -15.08 -34.95
C LEU A 133 -24.52 -16.43 -34.71
N PRO A 134 -25.03 -17.19 -35.71
CA PRO A 134 -25.72 -18.46 -35.43
C PRO A 134 -24.80 -19.54 -34.82
N THR A 135 -23.50 -19.52 -35.14
CA THR A 135 -22.53 -20.47 -34.56
C THR A 135 -22.10 -20.05 -33.15
N LEU A 136 -22.08 -18.74 -32.87
CA LEU A 136 -21.73 -18.15 -31.58
C LEU A 136 -22.93 -18.01 -30.61
N LEU A 137 -24.17 -18.10 -31.11
CA LEU A 137 -25.42 -18.00 -30.35
C LEU A 137 -25.49 -18.97 -29.15
N PRO A 138 -25.16 -20.27 -29.25
CA PRO A 138 -25.20 -21.17 -28.08
C PRO A 138 -24.23 -20.75 -26.97
N GLN A 139 -23.07 -20.20 -27.33
CA GLN A 139 -22.10 -19.70 -26.36
C GLN A 139 -22.58 -18.37 -25.74
N LEU A 140 -23.11 -17.47 -26.56
CA LEU A 140 -23.67 -16.19 -26.10
C LEU A 140 -24.88 -16.41 -25.19
N THR A 141 -25.79 -17.31 -25.55
CA THR A 141 -26.98 -17.62 -24.73
C THR A 141 -26.59 -18.24 -23.39
N ALA A 142 -25.57 -19.09 -23.34
CA ALA A 142 -25.04 -19.59 -22.08
C ALA A 142 -24.45 -18.44 -21.22
N LEU A 143 -23.69 -17.52 -21.83
CA LEU A 143 -23.12 -16.35 -21.13
C LEU A 143 -24.19 -15.38 -20.65
N VAL A 144 -25.19 -15.07 -21.48
CA VAL A 144 -26.30 -14.19 -21.11
C VAL A 144 -27.16 -14.85 -20.05
N SER A 145 -27.47 -16.14 -20.17
CA SER A 145 -28.24 -16.88 -19.16
C SER A 145 -27.52 -16.89 -17.81
N THR A 146 -26.21 -17.14 -17.78
CA THR A 146 -25.42 -17.10 -16.55
C THR A 146 -25.32 -15.67 -15.98
N ALA A 147 -25.13 -14.65 -16.82
CA ALA A 147 -25.13 -13.24 -16.40
C ALA A 147 -26.50 -12.78 -15.85
N LEU A 148 -27.60 -13.19 -16.49
CA LEU A 148 -28.96 -12.92 -16.04
C LEU A 148 -29.27 -13.68 -14.74
N HIS A 149 -28.85 -14.94 -14.62
CA HIS A 149 -29.05 -15.73 -13.42
C HIS A 149 -28.27 -15.15 -12.23
N THR A 150 -26.99 -14.82 -12.43
CA THR A 150 -26.15 -14.19 -11.40
C THR A 150 -26.71 -12.84 -10.98
N SER A 151 -27.07 -11.97 -11.92
CA SER A 151 -27.73 -10.69 -11.61
C SER A 151 -29.05 -10.88 -10.87
N ALA A 152 -29.90 -11.84 -11.26
CA ALA A 152 -31.12 -12.17 -10.55
C ALA A 152 -30.87 -12.65 -9.10
N VAL A 153 -29.86 -13.50 -8.89
CA VAL A 153 -29.44 -13.94 -7.55
C VAL A 153 -28.94 -12.77 -6.71
N HIS A 154 -28.17 -11.84 -7.30
CA HIS A 154 -27.74 -10.63 -6.61
C HIS A 154 -28.93 -9.74 -6.22
N LEU A 155 -29.88 -9.51 -7.13
CA LEU A 155 -31.10 -8.76 -6.83
C LEU A 155 -31.93 -9.43 -5.73
N ALA A 156 -32.04 -10.77 -5.75
CA ALA A 156 -32.73 -11.52 -4.70
C ALA A 156 -32.04 -11.41 -3.32
N ARG A 157 -30.71 -11.35 -3.26
CA ARG A 157 -29.95 -11.05 -2.03
C ARG A 157 -30.25 -9.65 -1.50
N LEU A 158 -30.35 -8.66 -2.39
CA LEU A 158 -30.63 -7.28 -2.02
C LEU A 158 -32.06 -7.11 -1.49
N ALA A 159 -33.02 -7.81 -2.11
CA ALA A 159 -34.41 -7.81 -1.70
C ALA A 159 -34.64 -8.59 -0.39
N SER A 160 -33.87 -9.64 -0.14
CA SER A 160 -34.02 -10.50 1.05
C SER A 160 -32.69 -10.73 1.78
N PRO A 161 -32.18 -9.71 2.50
CA PRO A 161 -30.85 -9.74 3.11
C PRO A 161 -30.72 -10.73 4.28
N ASN A 162 -31.84 -11.15 4.88
CA ASN A 162 -31.88 -12.10 5.99
C ASN A 162 -32.10 -13.56 5.56
N THR A 163 -32.32 -13.80 4.26
CA THR A 163 -32.55 -15.15 3.74
C THR A 163 -31.22 -15.89 3.61
N ASN A 164 -31.20 -17.14 4.06
CA ASN A 164 -30.02 -18.01 3.92
C ASN A 164 -29.65 -18.17 2.44
N PRO A 165 -28.34 -18.13 2.09
CA PRO A 165 -27.89 -18.19 0.71
C PRO A 165 -28.40 -19.37 -0.12
N SER A 166 -28.68 -20.52 0.51
CA SER A 166 -29.21 -21.71 -0.16
C SER A 166 -30.65 -21.54 -0.68
N TYR A 167 -31.44 -20.64 -0.10
CA TYR A 167 -32.85 -20.44 -0.45
C TYR A 167 -33.12 -19.20 -1.30
N ILE A 168 -32.10 -18.40 -1.62
CA ILE A 168 -32.23 -17.16 -2.41
C ILE A 168 -32.89 -17.42 -3.77
N HIS A 169 -32.59 -18.57 -4.40
CA HIS A 169 -33.14 -18.90 -5.71
C HIS A 169 -34.67 -18.98 -5.72
N ARG A 170 -35.31 -19.25 -4.57
CA ARG A 170 -36.78 -19.28 -4.44
C ARG A 170 -37.41 -17.89 -4.49
N ALA A 171 -36.64 -16.84 -4.19
CA ALA A 171 -37.09 -15.46 -4.24
C ALA A 171 -36.94 -14.82 -5.64
N ILE A 172 -36.23 -15.46 -6.58
CA ILE A 172 -36.09 -14.98 -7.97
C ILE A 172 -37.46 -14.76 -8.65
N PRO A 173 -38.41 -15.71 -8.64
CA PRO A 173 -39.71 -15.50 -9.28
C PRO A 173 -40.57 -14.42 -8.62
N THR A 174 -40.33 -14.08 -7.34
CA THR A 174 -41.10 -13.03 -6.63
C THR A 174 -40.47 -11.63 -6.77
N LEU A 175 -39.26 -11.52 -7.31
CA LEU A 175 -38.60 -10.24 -7.61
C LEU A 175 -39.46 -9.23 -8.39
N PRO A 176 -40.12 -9.58 -9.52
CA PRO A 176 -40.94 -8.63 -10.26
C PRO A 176 -42.12 -8.12 -9.43
N THR A 177 -42.75 -8.99 -8.63
CA THR A 177 -43.83 -8.62 -7.72
C THR A 177 -43.31 -7.67 -6.64
N HIS A 178 -42.15 -7.97 -6.03
CA HIS A 178 -41.53 -7.09 -5.05
C HIS A 178 -41.19 -5.71 -5.64
N ALA A 179 -40.60 -5.66 -6.83
CA ALA A 179 -40.31 -4.40 -7.51
C ALA A 179 -41.58 -3.59 -7.81
N ALA A 180 -42.62 -4.24 -8.34
CA ALA A 180 -43.90 -3.59 -8.62
C ALA A 180 -44.57 -3.06 -7.35
N THR A 181 -44.54 -3.82 -6.24
CA THR A 181 -45.08 -3.36 -4.95
C THR A 181 -44.30 -2.16 -4.40
N GLN A 182 -42.98 -2.13 -4.52
CA GLN A 182 -42.16 -1.00 -4.09
C GLN A 182 -42.44 0.26 -4.92
N LEU A 183 -42.53 0.12 -6.25
CA LEU A 183 -42.89 1.23 -7.14
C LEU A 183 -44.29 1.77 -6.85
N ARG A 184 -45.25 0.87 -6.59
CA ARG A 184 -46.62 1.26 -6.21
C ARG A 184 -46.66 1.97 -4.86
N LEU A 185 -45.96 1.47 -3.84
CA LEU A 185 -45.86 2.14 -2.54
C LEU A 185 -45.24 3.54 -2.66
N LEU A 186 -44.24 3.72 -3.53
CA LEU A 186 -43.67 5.04 -3.81
C LEU A 186 -44.66 5.97 -4.52
N ALA A 187 -45.41 5.46 -5.50
CA ALA A 187 -46.44 6.23 -6.18
C ALA A 187 -47.58 6.63 -5.23
N ASP A 188 -48.07 5.70 -4.40
CA ASP A 188 -49.13 5.92 -3.41
C ASP A 188 -48.68 6.89 -2.30
N ALA A 189 -47.41 6.81 -1.87
CA ALA A 189 -46.84 7.76 -0.92
C ALA A 189 -46.73 9.17 -1.49
N LYS A 190 -46.34 9.30 -2.76
CA LYS A 190 -46.30 10.58 -3.47
C LYS A 190 -47.70 11.17 -3.67
N ALA A 191 -48.66 10.36 -4.11
CA ALA A 191 -50.05 10.78 -4.33
C ALA A 191 -50.73 11.24 -3.02
N ALA A 192 -50.52 10.53 -1.92
CA ALA A 192 -51.03 10.92 -0.61
C ALA A 192 -50.45 12.26 -0.13
N LEU A 193 -49.14 12.49 -0.35
CA LEU A 193 -48.52 13.77 -0.03
C LEU A 193 -49.15 14.90 -0.86
N THR A 194 -49.27 14.73 -2.19
CA THR A 194 -49.88 15.75 -3.07
C THR A 194 -51.33 16.07 -2.72
N ALA A 195 -52.11 15.08 -2.27
CA ALA A 195 -53.49 15.30 -1.84
C ALA A 195 -53.59 16.08 -0.51
N THR A 196 -52.67 15.84 0.43
CA THR A 196 -52.62 16.62 1.68
C THR A 196 -52.19 18.07 1.46
N THR A 197 -51.32 18.35 0.49
CA THR A 197 -50.91 19.72 0.15
C THR A 197 -52.02 20.51 -0.55
N THR A 198 -52.77 19.91 -1.48
CA THR A 198 -53.87 20.60 -2.17
C THR A 198 -55.06 20.92 -1.27
N THR A 199 -55.32 20.09 -0.26
CA THR A 199 -56.40 20.34 0.72
C THR A 199 -56.08 21.51 1.66
N THR A 200 -54.80 21.82 1.85
CA THR A 200 -54.36 22.94 2.72
C THR A 200 -54.42 24.30 2.01
N THR A 201 -54.25 24.33 0.69
CA THR A 201 -54.25 25.58 -0.11
C THR A 201 -55.65 26.05 -0.53
N THR A 202 -56.64 25.15 -0.63
CA THR A 202 -58.03 25.52 -0.95
C THR A 202 -58.78 26.16 0.22
N THR A 203 -58.34 25.94 1.47
CA THR A 203 -58.95 26.54 2.67
C THR A 203 -58.48 27.96 2.97
N THR A 204 -57.48 28.49 2.26
CA THR A 204 -56.92 29.84 2.52
C THR A 204 -57.44 30.94 1.58
N THR A 205 -58.26 30.60 0.58
CA THR A 205 -58.74 31.56 -0.44
C THR A 205 -60.22 31.94 -0.28
N SER A 206 -60.96 31.33 0.65
CA SER A 206 -62.30 31.80 1.03
C SER A 206 -62.20 32.79 2.20
N SER A 207 -62.49 34.04 1.90
CA SER A 207 -62.55 35.19 2.82
C SER A 207 -63.46 34.95 4.03
N SER A 208 -62.90 34.58 5.19
CA SER A 208 -63.60 34.70 6.49
C SER A 208 -62.58 34.66 7.64
N PRO A 209 -62.71 35.51 8.68
CA PRO A 209 -61.72 35.60 9.74
C PRO A 209 -61.85 34.44 10.75
N LEU A 210 -60.74 33.72 10.93
CA LEU A 210 -60.34 32.90 12.08
C LEU A 210 -61.23 31.67 12.43
N PRO A 211 -60.74 30.46 12.09
CA PRO A 211 -60.55 29.43 13.12
C PRO A 211 -59.15 28.79 13.02
N PRO A 212 -58.66 28.11 14.08
CA PRO A 212 -57.37 27.44 14.06
C PRO A 212 -57.33 26.34 12.98
N PRO A 213 -56.16 26.09 12.34
CA PRO A 213 -56.04 25.04 11.34
C PRO A 213 -56.40 23.68 11.98
N PRO A 214 -57.10 22.77 11.28
CA PRO A 214 -57.43 21.47 11.83
C PRO A 214 -56.13 20.74 12.19
N SER A 215 -55.95 20.48 13.49
CA SER A 215 -54.79 19.79 14.05
C SER A 215 -54.59 18.37 13.50
N SER A 216 -55.53 17.86 12.71
CA SER A 216 -55.50 16.55 12.04
C SER A 216 -54.74 16.53 10.71
N SER A 217 -54.60 17.64 9.99
CA SER A 217 -53.91 17.66 8.68
C SER A 217 -52.38 17.62 8.81
N ARG A 218 -51.85 18.27 9.86
CA ARG A 218 -50.42 18.30 10.17
C ARG A 218 -49.82 16.93 10.54
N PRO A 219 -50.42 16.11 11.42
CA PRO A 219 -49.94 14.75 11.68
C PRO A 219 -50.12 13.83 10.47
N ALA A 220 -51.16 14.02 9.66
CA ALA A 220 -51.35 13.24 8.43
C ALA A 220 -50.28 13.56 7.36
N ALA A 221 -49.94 14.83 7.17
CA ALA A 221 -48.86 15.25 6.29
C ALA A 221 -47.49 14.76 6.80
N ALA A 222 -47.25 14.83 8.12
CA ALA A 222 -46.04 14.28 8.73
C ALA A 222 -45.94 12.75 8.57
N ALA A 223 -47.05 12.03 8.70
CA ALA A 223 -47.11 10.58 8.46
C ALA A 223 -46.86 10.22 6.98
N ALA A 224 -47.40 11.00 6.04
CA ALA A 224 -47.16 10.81 4.61
C ALA A 224 -45.69 11.07 4.24
N LEU A 225 -45.10 12.15 4.77
CA LEU A 225 -43.69 12.51 4.55
C LEU A 225 -42.74 11.48 5.16
N THR A 226 -42.97 11.02 6.40
CA THR A 226 -42.16 9.96 7.03
C THR A 226 -42.25 8.66 6.26
N ARG A 227 -43.42 8.29 5.72
CA ARG A 227 -43.58 7.12 4.84
C ARG A 227 -42.78 7.26 3.54
N LEU A 228 -42.82 8.44 2.90
CA LEU A 228 -42.05 8.71 1.69
C LEU A 228 -40.53 8.68 1.95
N LEU A 229 -40.07 9.32 3.03
CA LEU A 229 -38.65 9.29 3.43
C LEU A 229 -38.18 7.87 3.74
N ARG A 230 -39.00 7.08 4.44
CA ARG A 230 -38.69 5.67 4.72
C ARG A 230 -38.58 4.85 3.43
N ALA A 231 -39.51 5.02 2.50
CA ALA A 231 -39.47 4.34 1.22
C ALA A 231 -38.23 4.74 0.39
N HIS A 232 -37.90 6.03 0.34
CA HIS A 232 -36.69 6.53 -0.30
C HIS A 232 -35.40 6.02 0.35
N ALA A 233 -35.34 5.99 1.69
CA ALA A 233 -34.19 5.45 2.42
C ALA A 233 -33.99 3.96 2.14
N THR A 234 -35.07 3.18 2.03
CA THR A 234 -34.97 1.76 1.66
C THR A 234 -34.50 1.57 0.22
N ALA A 235 -34.94 2.42 -0.72
CA ALA A 235 -34.52 2.37 -2.11
C ALA A 235 -33.05 2.78 -2.28
N SER A 236 -32.61 3.86 -1.63
CA SER A 236 -31.21 4.31 -1.70
C SER A 236 -30.27 3.30 -1.04
N ALA A 237 -30.65 2.70 0.08
CA ALA A 237 -29.87 1.64 0.72
C ALA A 237 -29.77 0.37 -0.14
N ALA A 238 -30.82 0.02 -0.88
CA ALA A 238 -30.78 -1.09 -1.84
C ALA A 238 -29.85 -0.79 -3.02
N CYS A 239 -29.88 0.44 -3.56
CA CYS A 239 -28.96 0.89 -4.61
C CYS A 239 -27.50 0.90 -4.13
N ALA A 240 -27.23 1.41 -2.93
CA ALA A 240 -25.89 1.40 -2.34
C ALA A 240 -25.36 -0.04 -2.20
N ARG A 241 -26.16 -0.95 -1.65
CA ARG A 241 -25.79 -2.38 -1.55
C ARG A 241 -25.58 -3.04 -2.92
N ALA A 242 -26.34 -2.65 -3.95
CA ALA A 242 -26.13 -3.12 -5.32
C ALA A 242 -24.80 -2.65 -5.90
N LEU A 243 -24.43 -1.39 -5.66
CA LEU A 243 -23.16 -0.83 -6.06
C LEU A 243 -21.99 -1.46 -5.31
N GLU A 244 -22.13 -1.70 -4.00
CA GLU A 244 -21.14 -2.43 -3.20
C GLU A 244 -20.98 -3.88 -3.66
N ALA A 245 -22.06 -4.56 -4.04
CA ALA A 245 -21.99 -5.92 -4.56
C ALA A 245 -21.25 -5.99 -5.91
N LYS A 246 -21.40 -4.97 -6.76
CA LYS A 246 -20.73 -4.91 -8.08
C LYS A 246 -19.29 -4.42 -8.01
N HIS A 247 -19.04 -3.37 -7.23
CA HIS A 247 -17.79 -2.62 -7.26
C HIS A 247 -16.98 -2.74 -5.97
N GLY A 248 -17.59 -3.15 -4.85
CA GLY A 248 -16.90 -3.24 -3.55
C GLY A 248 -15.82 -4.31 -3.50
N GLY A 249 -16.00 -5.44 -4.21
CA GLY A 249 -14.94 -6.44 -4.34
C GLY A 249 -13.77 -5.93 -5.19
N ALA A 250 -14.07 -5.27 -6.30
CA ALA A 250 -13.07 -4.71 -7.22
C ALA A 250 -12.28 -3.55 -6.58
N SER A 251 -12.96 -2.63 -5.88
CA SER A 251 -12.31 -1.50 -5.20
C SER A 251 -11.39 -1.99 -4.08
N ARG A 252 -11.87 -2.89 -3.20
CA ARG A 252 -11.05 -3.46 -2.12
C ARG A 252 -9.88 -4.27 -2.66
N ALA A 253 -10.06 -5.01 -3.76
CA ALA A 253 -8.97 -5.72 -4.40
C ALA A 253 -7.91 -4.77 -4.98
N LEU A 254 -8.32 -3.66 -5.58
CA LEU A 254 -7.40 -2.62 -6.07
C LEU A 254 -6.67 -1.92 -4.93
N GLU A 255 -7.37 -1.59 -3.84
CA GLU A 255 -6.76 -1.03 -2.63
C GLU A 255 -5.70 -1.96 -2.03
N LEU A 256 -6.01 -3.26 -1.90
CA LEU A 256 -5.05 -4.24 -1.40
C LEU A 256 -3.85 -4.40 -2.34
N ARG A 257 -4.06 -4.36 -3.66
CA ARG A 257 -2.97 -4.38 -4.66
C ARG A 257 -2.09 -3.13 -4.57
N ALA A 258 -2.69 -1.96 -4.44
CA ALA A 258 -1.96 -0.71 -4.25
C ALA A 258 -1.15 -0.72 -2.94
N ALA A 259 -1.75 -1.21 -1.85
CA ALA A 259 -1.06 -1.35 -0.56
C ALA A 259 0.11 -2.34 -0.63
N ALA A 260 -0.06 -3.46 -1.33
CA ALA A 260 1.01 -4.44 -1.55
C ALA A 260 2.16 -3.86 -2.40
N ALA A 261 1.83 -3.14 -3.48
CA ALA A 261 2.82 -2.45 -4.31
C ALA A 261 3.59 -1.39 -3.50
N ALA A 262 2.90 -0.58 -2.70
CA ALA A 262 3.53 0.42 -1.83
C ALA A 262 4.43 -0.21 -0.74
N ALA A 263 4.06 -1.37 -0.20
CA ALA A 263 4.91 -2.13 0.71
C ALA A 263 6.16 -2.68 -0.01
N GLY A 264 6.00 -3.15 -1.25
CA GLY A 264 7.10 -3.57 -2.12
C GLY A 264 8.11 -2.46 -2.38
N CYS A 265 7.64 -1.26 -2.77
CA CYS A 265 8.50 -0.09 -3.01
C CYS A 265 9.27 0.34 -1.76
N ARG A 266 8.62 0.31 -0.58
CA ARG A 266 9.29 0.63 0.69
C ARG A 266 10.37 -0.38 1.03
N ARG A 267 10.10 -1.67 0.80
CA ARG A 267 11.08 -2.73 1.02
C ARG A 267 12.28 -2.57 0.09
N SER A 268 12.06 -2.33 -1.21
CA SER A 268 13.15 -2.13 -2.16
C SER A 268 13.97 -0.88 -1.85
N ALA A 269 13.35 0.19 -1.33
CA ALA A 269 14.07 1.38 -0.89
C ALA A 269 15.01 1.07 0.29
N LEU A 270 14.53 0.34 1.31
CA LEU A 270 15.35 -0.08 2.45
C LEU A 270 16.47 -1.06 2.03
N GLU A 271 16.17 -1.97 1.10
CA GLU A 271 17.18 -2.89 0.55
C GLU A 271 18.26 -2.11 -0.24
N ALA A 272 17.88 -1.09 -1.01
CA ALA A 272 18.82 -0.22 -1.72
C ALA A 272 19.67 0.63 -0.76
N GLU A 273 19.07 1.17 0.31
CA GLU A 273 19.81 1.88 1.36
C GLU A 273 20.82 0.96 2.06
N ALA A 274 20.40 -0.25 2.45
CA ALA A 274 21.29 -1.24 3.05
C ALA A 274 22.44 -1.62 2.10
N ALA A 275 22.15 -1.83 0.81
CA ALA A 275 23.17 -2.11 -0.20
C ALA A 275 24.14 -0.93 -0.37
N ALA A 276 23.66 0.32 -0.32
CA ALA A 276 24.50 1.50 -0.38
C ALA A 276 25.44 1.61 0.84
N TRP A 277 24.95 1.27 2.04
CA TRP A 277 25.78 1.21 3.24
C TRP A 277 26.90 0.18 3.14
N VAL A 278 26.58 -1.01 2.62
CA VAL A 278 27.58 -2.08 2.40
C VAL A 278 28.61 -1.62 1.36
N ALA A 279 28.17 -1.12 0.21
CA ALA A 279 29.06 -0.63 -0.83
C ALA A 279 29.98 0.50 -0.34
N ARG A 280 29.46 1.42 0.50
CA ARG A 280 30.26 2.49 1.10
C ARG A 280 31.30 1.95 2.09
N ARG A 281 30.95 0.93 2.87
CA ARG A 281 31.88 0.27 3.79
C ARG A 281 33.00 -0.47 3.04
N ASP A 282 32.66 -1.10 1.91
CA ASP A 282 33.63 -1.83 1.10
C ASP A 282 34.56 -0.87 0.34
N ALA A 283 34.04 0.25 -0.16
CA ALA A 283 34.84 1.29 -0.83
C ALA A 283 35.76 2.05 0.14
N TYR A 284 35.31 2.27 1.39
CA TYR A 284 36.07 2.95 2.43
C TYR A 284 36.19 2.05 3.66
N PRO A 285 37.11 1.07 3.64
CA PRO A 285 37.33 0.22 4.79
C PRO A 285 37.78 1.08 5.98
N PRO A 286 37.44 0.67 7.21
CA PRO A 286 37.74 1.45 8.42
C PRO A 286 39.24 1.69 8.60
N GLU A 287 40.07 0.76 8.16
CA GLU A 287 41.53 0.88 8.16
C GLU A 287 42.00 2.01 7.22
N ALA A 288 41.44 2.12 6.02
CA ALA A 288 41.76 3.20 5.08
C ALA A 288 41.31 4.55 5.64
N MET A 289 40.14 4.62 6.28
CA MET A 289 39.67 5.83 6.96
C MET A 289 40.59 6.23 8.13
N ALA A 290 41.06 5.25 8.91
CA ALA A 290 42.03 5.49 9.98
C ALA A 290 43.37 5.98 9.45
N ALA A 291 43.88 5.38 8.36
CA ALA A 291 45.11 5.79 7.70
C ALA A 291 45.02 7.20 7.11
N LEU A 292 43.91 7.53 6.43
CA LEU A 292 43.63 8.89 5.93
C LEU A 292 43.54 9.89 7.09
N GLY A 293 42.91 9.50 8.21
CA GLY A 293 42.87 10.31 9.42
C GLY A 293 44.25 10.59 10.00
N ALA A 294 45.11 9.56 10.08
CA ALA A 294 46.50 9.71 10.51
C ALA A 294 47.32 10.59 9.57
N TYR A 295 47.16 10.41 8.25
CA TYR A 295 47.82 11.24 7.24
C TYR A 295 47.39 12.70 7.32
N ALA A 296 46.10 12.98 7.52
CA ALA A 296 45.59 14.33 7.70
C ALA A 296 46.10 15.00 8.99
N ARG A 297 46.38 14.24 10.05
CA ARG A 297 47.06 14.77 11.25
C ARG A 297 48.52 15.06 10.95
N HIS A 298 49.23 14.13 10.31
CA HIS A 298 50.62 14.32 9.91
C HIS A 298 50.80 15.55 9.01
N LEU A 299 49.91 15.79 8.05
CA LEU A 299 49.93 16.99 7.20
C LEU A 299 49.67 18.28 8.00
N ARG A 300 48.77 18.23 8.99
CA ARG A 300 48.53 19.38 9.89
C ARG A 300 49.75 19.69 10.73
N ASP A 301 50.37 18.66 11.32
CA ASP A 301 51.57 18.80 12.13
C ASP A 301 52.74 19.29 11.28
N GLY A 302 52.92 18.74 10.08
CA GLY A 302 53.93 19.18 9.11
C GLY A 302 53.72 20.64 8.72
N ARG A 303 52.47 21.07 8.45
CA ARG A 303 52.16 22.48 8.19
C ARG A 303 52.43 23.37 9.41
N GLY A 304 52.18 22.88 10.62
CA GLY A 304 52.53 23.55 11.87
C GLY A 304 54.03 23.79 12.00
N ARG A 305 54.84 22.73 11.86
CA ARG A 305 56.31 22.80 11.88
C ARG A 305 56.87 23.75 10.83
N LEU A 306 56.33 23.73 9.61
CA LEU A 306 56.74 24.66 8.56
C LEU A 306 56.42 26.11 8.91
N ARG A 307 55.24 26.38 9.50
CA ARG A 307 54.88 27.72 9.97
C ARG A 307 55.78 28.20 11.10
N GLU A 308 56.06 27.34 12.06
CA GLU A 308 57.00 27.61 13.15
C GLU A 308 58.42 27.86 12.60
N GLY A 309 58.88 27.07 11.63
CA GLY A 309 60.16 27.27 10.95
C GLY A 309 60.24 28.60 10.21
N VAL A 310 59.17 28.97 9.47
CA VAL A 310 59.09 30.28 8.79
C VAL A 310 59.06 31.42 9.80
N ALA A 311 58.30 31.30 10.90
CA ALA A 311 58.26 32.31 11.95
C ALA A 311 59.63 32.45 12.63
N GLY A 312 60.31 31.34 12.92
CA GLY A 312 61.67 31.33 13.46
C GLY A 312 62.69 31.99 12.54
N LEU A 313 62.69 31.64 11.25
CA LEU A 313 63.57 32.27 10.25
C LEU A 313 63.27 33.75 10.08
N ARG A 314 62.01 34.16 10.06
CA ARG A 314 61.62 35.58 10.04
C ARG A 314 62.07 36.32 11.28
N GLY A 315 61.98 35.68 12.45
CA GLY A 315 62.51 36.23 13.71
C GLY A 315 64.03 36.39 13.67
N GLN A 316 64.75 35.42 13.13
CA GLN A 316 66.21 35.52 12.92
C GLN A 316 66.53 36.67 11.96
N LEU A 317 65.85 36.77 10.81
CA LEU A 317 66.01 37.88 9.85
C LEU A 317 65.74 39.24 10.51
N GLY A 318 64.68 39.34 11.31
CA GLY A 318 64.37 40.53 12.11
C GLY A 318 65.48 40.86 13.12
N GLY A 319 66.09 39.84 13.74
CA GLY A 319 67.27 40.00 14.61
C GLY A 319 68.55 40.43 13.89
N TYR A 320 68.59 40.35 12.55
CA TYR A 320 69.61 40.96 11.67
C TYR A 320 69.18 42.34 11.13
N GLY A 321 67.99 42.83 11.51
CA GLY A 321 67.43 44.10 11.05
C GLY A 321 66.75 44.02 9.68
N VAL A 322 66.59 42.83 9.09
CA VAL A 322 65.93 42.66 7.78
C VAL A 322 64.47 42.27 8.00
N GLY A 323 63.54 43.23 7.83
CA GLY A 323 62.09 43.00 7.84
C GLY A 323 61.29 44.03 8.66
N GLU A 324 59.95 43.95 8.58
CA GLU A 324 58.95 44.93 9.09
C GLU A 324 58.94 45.17 10.61
N GLY A 325 59.79 44.51 11.39
CA GLY A 325 59.88 44.67 12.84
C GLY A 325 61.28 44.43 13.42
N GLY A 326 62.32 44.47 12.58
CA GLY A 326 63.69 44.32 13.06
C GLY A 326 64.18 45.58 13.78
N ASP A 327 64.72 45.42 14.99
CA ASP A 327 65.49 46.49 15.63
C ASP A 327 66.76 46.70 14.80
N GLY A 328 66.74 47.70 13.93
CA GLY A 328 67.76 48.00 12.93
C GLY A 328 69.14 48.35 13.50
N GLY A 329 69.41 48.09 14.78
CA GLY A 329 70.72 48.26 15.41
C GLY A 329 71.81 47.47 14.67
N LYS A 330 71.58 46.19 14.38
CA LYS A 330 72.57 45.39 13.64
C LYS A 330 72.69 45.77 12.16
N GLU A 331 71.58 46.17 11.55
CA GLU A 331 71.59 46.69 10.17
C GLU A 331 72.40 47.99 10.09
N ARG A 332 72.19 48.91 11.04
CA ARG A 332 72.96 50.15 11.17
C ARG A 332 74.44 49.86 11.36
N THR A 333 74.81 48.96 12.27
CA THR A 333 76.21 48.59 12.45
C THR A 333 76.80 47.95 11.19
N MET A 334 76.06 47.08 10.48
CA MET A 334 76.53 46.48 9.24
C MET A 334 76.68 47.52 8.12
N ARG A 335 75.80 48.51 8.07
CA ARG A 335 75.84 49.62 7.11
C ARG A 335 76.98 50.59 7.42
N GLU A 336 77.25 50.86 8.69
CA GLU A 336 78.41 51.64 9.14
C GLU A 336 79.71 50.89 8.85
N MET A 337 79.80 49.60 9.15
CA MET A 337 80.94 48.77 8.78
C MET A 337 81.17 48.80 7.27
N ALA A 338 80.12 48.66 6.46
CA ALA A 338 80.24 48.76 4.99
C ALA A 338 80.71 50.15 4.52
N ARG A 339 80.31 51.24 5.20
CA ARG A 339 80.82 52.59 4.93
C ARG A 339 82.29 52.72 5.29
N VAL A 340 82.66 52.31 6.50
CA VAL A 340 84.05 52.34 6.99
C VAL A 340 84.96 51.51 6.08
N TYR A 341 84.52 50.34 5.61
CA TYR A 341 85.28 49.55 4.65
C TYR A 341 85.52 50.28 3.34
N ARG A 342 84.51 50.98 2.79
CA ARG A 342 84.68 51.80 1.57
C ARG A 342 85.62 52.99 1.79
N ASP A 343 85.50 53.66 2.93
CA ASP A 343 86.38 54.78 3.27
C ASP A 343 87.83 54.31 3.45
N MET A 344 88.03 53.16 4.09
CA MET A 344 89.33 52.53 4.25
C MET A 344 89.92 52.08 2.91
N GLU A 345 89.10 51.52 2.02
CA GLU A 345 89.50 51.18 0.65
C GLU A 345 89.95 52.43 -0.12
N ARG A 346 89.20 53.53 -0.02
CA ARG A 346 89.57 54.82 -0.62
C ARG A 346 90.86 55.39 -0.03
N GLN A 347 91.04 55.30 1.29
CA GLN A 347 92.28 55.72 1.95
C GLN A 347 93.48 54.87 1.51
N VAL A 348 93.30 53.56 1.34
CA VAL A 348 94.35 52.67 0.80
C VAL A 348 94.69 53.05 -0.65
N GLU A 349 93.69 53.39 -1.47
CA GLU A 349 93.90 53.90 -2.83
C GLU A 349 94.61 55.26 -2.83
N GLU A 350 94.23 56.20 -1.95
CA GLU A 350 94.88 57.51 -1.78
C GLU A 350 96.34 57.35 -1.32
N VAL A 351 96.60 56.52 -0.30
CA VAL A 351 97.96 56.21 0.18
C VAL A 351 98.81 55.54 -0.91
N ARG A 352 98.21 54.64 -1.70
CA ARG A 352 98.87 54.01 -2.85
C ARG A 352 99.25 55.07 -3.90
N ALA A 353 98.35 55.98 -4.23
CA ALA A 353 98.62 57.08 -5.16
C ALA A 353 99.68 58.07 -4.64
N ASP A 354 99.70 58.32 -3.32
CA ASP A 354 100.70 59.19 -2.68
C ASP A 354 102.10 58.53 -2.60
N LEU A 355 102.17 57.21 -2.39
CA LEU A 355 103.43 56.45 -2.49
C LEU A 355 103.99 56.46 -3.92
N GLU A 356 103.11 56.34 -4.93
CA GLU A 356 103.47 56.49 -6.34
C GLU A 356 103.99 57.91 -6.64
N ARG A 357 103.40 58.95 -6.04
CA ARG A 357 103.86 60.35 -6.16
C ARG A 357 105.18 60.65 -5.44
N LEU A 358 105.42 60.04 -4.29
CA LEU A 358 106.65 60.23 -3.49
C LEU A 358 107.83 59.39 -4.01
N GLY A 359 107.66 58.64 -5.11
CA GLY A 359 108.71 57.82 -5.71
C GLY A 359 109.19 56.69 -4.78
N ARG A 360 108.32 56.24 -3.85
CA ARG A 360 108.60 55.15 -2.89
C ARG A 360 107.72 53.91 -3.12
N ALA A 361 107.14 53.77 -4.30
CA ALA A 361 106.48 52.54 -4.74
C ALA A 361 107.48 51.61 -5.46
#